data_AF-A0A7X8VM83-F1
#
_entry.id   AF-A0A7X8VM83-F1
#
_cell.length_a   1.000
_cell.length_b   1.000
_cell.length_c   1.000
_cell.angle_alpha   90.00
_cell.angle_beta   90.00
_cell.angle_gamma   90.00
#
_symmetry.space_group_name_H-M   'P 1'
#
loop_
_entity.id
_entity.type
_entity.pdbx_description
1 polymer ?
#
loop_
_entity_poly.entity_id
_entity_poly.type
_entity_poly.pdbx_seq_one_letter_code
_entity_poly.pdbx_strand_id
1 'polypeptide(L)'
;MYAEERRRQIASLTAVEGRVNVTELAGRFDVTAETIRRDLAVLDREGIVHRVHGGAVATQSFQTTELSLDTRFRSASSAKYSIAKAAMQFLPPVNGGMFLDAGTTVTALADLIAEHPHAKQWSIVTNCLPIALSLANTGLDDVQLLGGSVRAITQAVVGDTALRTLALMRADVVFIGTNALTLDHGLSTADSQEAAMKSA
;
A
#
# COMPACT_ATOMS: atom_id res chain seq x y z
N MET A 1 5.64 18.45 -19.38
CA MET A 1 5.77 17.73 -18.10
C MET A 1 6.80 18.41 -17.21
N TYR A 2 6.50 18.64 -15.93
CA TYR A 2 7.45 19.21 -14.98
C TYR A 2 8.61 18.26 -14.69
N ALA A 3 9.80 18.80 -14.42
CA ALA A 3 11.02 17.99 -14.25
C ALA A 3 10.94 17.05 -13.03
N GLU A 4 10.30 17.48 -11.94
CA GLU A 4 10.14 16.68 -10.72
C GLU A 4 9.22 15.48 -10.92
N GLU A 5 8.10 15.68 -11.62
CA GLU A 5 7.16 14.63 -11.99
C GLU A 5 7.82 13.60 -12.94
N ARG A 6 8.57 14.08 -13.94
CA ARG A 6 9.34 13.21 -14.84
C ARG A 6 10.38 12.39 -14.09
N ARG A 7 11.14 13.00 -13.17
CA ARG A 7 12.12 12.29 -12.34
C ARG A 7 11.48 11.20 -11.49
N ARG A 8 10.31 11.45 -10.88
CA ARG A 8 9.55 10.43 -10.16
C ARG A 8 9.17 9.25 -11.05
N GLN A 9 8.69 9.53 -12.26
CA GLN A 9 8.32 8.48 -13.21
C GLN A 9 9.54 7.67 -13.66
N ILE A 10 10.67 8.31 -13.96
CA ILE A 10 11.92 7.62 -14.31
C ILE A 10 12.38 6.71 -13.17
N ALA A 11 12.35 7.19 -11.92
CA ALA A 11 12.70 6.38 -10.75
C ALA A 11 11.77 5.18 -10.60
N SER A 12 10.46 5.38 -10.72
CA SER A 12 9.47 4.29 -10.66
C SER A 12 9.70 3.24 -11.75
N LEU A 13 9.99 3.67 -12.97
CA LEU A 13 10.31 2.79 -14.09
C LEU A 13 11.57 1.98 -13.83
N THR A 14 12.62 2.64 -13.36
CA THR A 14 13.89 1.99 -13.02
C THR A 14 13.72 0.96 -11.91
N ALA A 15 12.84 1.22 -10.93
CA ALA A 15 12.53 0.29 -9.86
C ALA A 15 11.82 -0.98 -10.35
N VAL A 16 10.88 -0.82 -11.29
CA VAL A 16 10.06 -1.93 -11.81
C VAL A 16 10.83 -2.77 -12.83
N GLU A 17 11.52 -2.11 -13.76
CA GLU A 17 12.21 -2.77 -14.88
C GLU A 17 13.66 -3.15 -14.52
N GLY A 18 14.16 -2.69 -13.37
CA GLY A 18 15.54 -2.87 -12.90
C GLY A 18 16.59 -2.03 -13.64
N ARG A 19 16.30 -1.63 -14.88
CA ARG A 19 17.16 -0.77 -15.71
C ARG A 19 16.32 0.08 -16.67
N VAL A 20 16.84 1.24 -17.03
CA VAL A 20 16.24 2.14 -18.04
C VAL A 20 17.31 2.69 -19.00
N ASN A 21 16.90 2.95 -20.24
CA ASN A 21 17.77 3.50 -21.29
C ASN A 21 17.43 4.96 -21.59
N VAL A 22 18.45 5.81 -21.76
CA VAL A 22 18.29 7.23 -22.12
C VAL A 22 17.48 7.43 -23.40
N THR A 23 17.71 6.64 -24.45
CA THR A 23 17.01 6.82 -25.74
C THR A 23 15.53 6.48 -25.64
N GLU A 24 15.21 5.44 -24.88
CA GLU A 24 13.84 5.01 -24.64
C GLU A 24 13.08 6.04 -23.78
N LEU A 25 13.70 6.51 -22.70
CA LEU A 25 13.10 7.56 -21.86
C LEU A 25 12.91 8.88 -22.63
N ALA A 26 13.86 9.24 -23.50
CA ALA A 26 13.75 10.43 -24.34
C ALA A 26 12.53 10.35 -25.27
N GLY A 27 12.33 9.19 -25.92
CA GLY A 27 11.15 8.94 -26.75
C GLY A 27 9.86 8.90 -25.93
N ARG A 28 9.86 8.26 -24.76
CA ARG A 28 8.69 8.11 -23.88
C ARG A 28 8.19 9.44 -23.32
N PHE A 29 9.10 10.34 -22.94
CA PHE A 29 8.76 11.62 -22.33
C PHE A 29 8.73 12.79 -23.31
N ASP A 30 8.99 12.54 -24.60
CA ASP A 30 9.11 13.55 -25.65
C ASP A 30 10.08 14.68 -25.25
N VAL A 31 11.28 14.29 -24.79
CA VAL A 31 12.35 15.21 -24.40
C VAL A 31 13.68 14.79 -25.00
N THR A 32 14.65 15.70 -25.01
CA THR A 32 15.99 15.37 -25.50
C THR A 32 16.70 14.36 -24.61
N ALA A 33 17.60 13.57 -25.20
CA ALA A 33 18.50 12.69 -24.45
C ALA A 33 19.30 13.45 -23.38
N GLU A 34 19.63 14.72 -23.63
CA GLU A 34 20.35 15.55 -22.66
C GLU A 34 19.51 15.92 -21.44
N THR A 35 18.21 16.15 -21.63
CA THR A 35 17.25 16.34 -20.53
C THR A 35 17.20 15.09 -19.64
N ILE A 36 17.10 13.90 -20.25
CA ILE A 36 17.12 12.63 -19.50
C ILE A 36 18.44 12.41 -18.78
N ARG A 37 19.59 12.69 -19.42
CA ARG A 37 20.90 12.57 -18.75
C ARG A 37 20.99 13.49 -17.54
N ARG A 38 20.46 14.72 -17.63
CA ARG A 38 20.42 15.66 -16.52
C ARG A 38 19.49 15.18 -15.40
N ASP A 39 18.33 14.64 -15.73
CA ASP A 39 17.41 14.04 -14.75
C ASP A 39 18.01 12.82 -14.05
N LEU A 40 18.63 11.90 -14.79
CA LEU A 40 19.35 10.76 -14.23
C LEU A 40 20.54 11.19 -13.36
N ALA A 41 21.24 12.26 -13.71
CA ALA A 41 22.33 12.79 -12.89
C ALA A 41 21.85 13.37 -11.55
N VAL A 42 20.63 13.92 -11.50
CA VAL A 42 20.00 14.35 -10.25
C VAL A 42 19.62 13.14 -9.41
N LEU A 43 18.92 12.17 -10.00
CA LEU A 43 18.50 10.94 -9.31
C LEU A 43 19.66 10.11 -8.77
N ASP A 44 20.78 10.05 -9.51
CA ASP A 44 22.02 9.36 -9.10
C ASP A 44 22.70 10.06 -7.92
N ARG A 45 22.72 11.39 -7.92
CA ARG A 45 23.23 12.18 -6.79
C ARG A 45 22.37 12.03 -5.54
N GLU A 46 21.07 11.83 -5.72
CA GLU A 46 20.11 11.54 -4.65
C GLU A 46 20.16 10.06 -4.19
N GLY A 47 20.96 9.21 -4.83
CA GLY A 47 21.08 7.78 -4.51
C GLY A 47 19.86 6.94 -4.92
N ILE A 48 18.95 7.53 -5.71
CA ILE A 48 17.72 6.88 -6.16
C ILE A 48 18.02 5.89 -7.28
N VAL A 49 18.91 6.21 -8.22
CA VAL A 49 19.35 5.29 -9.29
C VAL A 49 20.87 5.20 -9.32
N HIS A 50 21.44 4.20 -9.97
CA HIS A 50 22.86 4.17 -10.31
C HIS A 50 23.04 4.38 -11.80
N ARG A 51 23.74 5.45 -12.18
CA ARG A 51 24.03 5.70 -13.59
C ARG A 51 25.01 4.67 -14.14
N VAL A 52 24.68 4.18 -15.33
CA VAL A 52 25.52 3.29 -16.13
C VAL A 52 25.70 3.88 -17.53
N HIS A 53 26.51 3.24 -18.35
CA HIS A 53 26.68 3.70 -19.73
C HIS A 53 25.35 3.59 -20.50
N GLY A 54 24.83 4.72 -20.99
CA GLY A 54 23.60 4.77 -21.79
C GLY A 54 22.28 4.74 -20.99
N GLY A 55 22.32 4.75 -19.65
CA GLY A 55 21.11 4.57 -18.86
C GLY A 55 21.32 4.70 -17.36
N ALA A 56 20.40 4.11 -16.61
CA ALA A 56 20.53 3.92 -15.17
C ALA A 56 19.96 2.56 -14.78
N VAL A 57 20.51 1.99 -13.72
CA VAL A 57 20.01 0.79 -13.07
C VAL A 57 19.45 1.15 -11.70
N ALA A 58 18.61 0.29 -11.16
CA ALA A 58 18.20 0.41 -9.79
C ALA A 58 19.45 0.40 -8.88
N THR A 59 19.59 1.37 -7.98
CA THR A 59 20.49 1.19 -6.84
C THR A 59 20.05 -0.06 -6.07
N GLN A 60 20.97 -0.82 -5.47
CA GLN A 60 20.59 -1.88 -4.52
C GLN A 60 19.73 -1.30 -3.36
N SER A 61 19.77 0.03 -3.19
CA SER A 61 18.94 0.89 -2.36
C SER A 61 17.49 1.09 -2.86
N PHE A 62 17.07 0.53 -4.01
CA PHE A 62 15.65 0.30 -4.32
C PHE A 62 15.08 -0.90 -3.54
N GLN A 63 15.59 -1.17 -2.34
CA GLN A 63 14.62 -1.34 -1.28
C GLN A 63 13.75 -0.08 -1.34
N THR A 64 12.53 -0.19 -1.89
CA THR A 64 11.50 0.83 -1.69
C THR A 64 11.45 1.06 -0.20
N THR A 65 12.14 2.07 0.31
CA THR A 65 12.21 2.33 1.74
C THR A 65 10.78 2.57 2.15
N GLU A 66 10.19 1.57 2.80
CA GLU A 66 8.82 1.64 3.21
C GLU A 66 8.70 2.88 4.10
N LEU A 67 7.73 3.74 3.79
CA LEU A 67 7.48 4.90 4.63
C LEU A 67 6.95 4.41 5.98
N SER A 68 7.42 5.03 7.05
CA SER A 68 6.90 4.75 8.39
C SER A 68 5.38 4.92 8.43
N LEU A 69 4.72 4.15 9.29
CA LEU A 69 3.27 4.22 9.45
C LEU A 69 2.77 5.64 9.75
N ASP A 70 3.45 6.40 10.61
CA ASP A 70 3.10 7.80 10.92
C ASP A 70 3.17 8.70 9.67
N THR A 71 4.26 8.58 8.88
CA THR A 71 4.37 9.32 7.61
C THR A 71 3.25 8.93 6.64
N ARG A 72 2.90 7.63 6.59
CA ARG A 72 1.78 7.14 5.80
C ARG A 72 0.43 7.60 6.33
N PHE A 73 0.25 7.90 7.61
CA PHE A 73 -1.01 8.46 8.12
C PHE A 73 -1.17 9.92 7.70
N ARG A 74 -0.10 10.71 7.77
CA ARG A 74 -0.13 12.14 7.46
C ARG A 74 -0.21 12.44 5.96
N SER A 75 0.33 11.57 5.12
CA SER A 75 0.29 11.76 3.66
C SER A 75 -1.12 11.59 3.09
N ALA A 76 -1.52 12.46 2.17
CA ALA A 76 -2.75 12.32 1.36
C ALA A 76 -4.02 11.94 2.16
N SER A 77 -4.15 12.45 3.39
CA SER A 77 -5.23 12.07 4.32
C SER A 77 -6.63 12.37 3.75
N SER A 78 -6.79 13.50 3.07
CA SER A 78 -8.04 13.86 2.38
C SER A 78 -8.43 12.87 1.27
N ALA A 79 -7.45 12.39 0.50
CA ALA A 79 -7.68 11.38 -0.53
C ALA A 79 -8.07 10.03 0.11
N LYS A 80 -7.40 9.63 1.19
CA LYS A 80 -7.74 8.40 1.93
C LYS A 80 -9.14 8.44 2.51
N TYR A 81 -9.52 9.58 3.09
CA TYR A 81 -10.87 9.78 3.60
C TYR A 81 -11.93 9.74 2.48
N SER A 82 -11.61 10.31 1.31
CA SER A 82 -12.51 10.25 0.14
C SER A 82 -12.68 8.82 -0.38
N ILE A 83 -11.59 8.04 -0.42
CA ILE A 83 -11.62 6.60 -0.75
C ILE A 83 -12.45 5.84 0.28
N ALA A 84 -12.23 6.09 1.57
CA ALA A 84 -12.97 5.47 2.66
C ALA A 84 -14.48 5.75 2.57
N LYS A 85 -14.88 7.00 2.33
CA LYS A 85 -16.29 7.36 2.10
C LYS A 85 -16.90 6.60 0.92
N ALA A 86 -16.17 6.50 -0.19
CA ALA A 86 -16.63 5.73 -1.34
C ALA A 86 -16.72 4.23 -1.02
N ALA A 87 -15.84 3.71 -0.17
CA ALA A 87 -15.83 2.30 0.24
C ALA A 87 -17.03 1.92 1.13
N MET A 88 -17.61 2.87 1.88
CA MET A 88 -18.78 2.62 2.75
C MET A 88 -20.01 2.06 2.02
N GLN A 89 -20.13 2.28 0.70
CA GLN A 89 -21.25 1.73 -0.08
C GLN A 89 -21.14 0.22 -0.34
N PHE A 90 -19.95 -0.37 -0.09
CA PHE A 90 -19.65 -1.78 -0.32
C PHE A 90 -19.62 -2.59 0.98
N LEU A 91 -20.10 -2.02 2.09
CA LEU A 91 -20.18 -2.76 3.36
C LEU A 91 -21.11 -3.97 3.22
N PRO A 92 -20.85 -5.06 3.97
CA PRO A 92 -21.70 -6.23 3.93
C PRO A 92 -23.10 -5.91 4.47
N PRO A 93 -24.09 -6.78 4.18
CA PRO A 93 -25.38 -6.71 4.85
C PRO A 93 -25.26 -6.73 6.39
N VAL A 94 -26.33 -6.34 7.07
CA VAL A 94 -26.43 -6.48 8.53
C VAL A 94 -26.19 -7.94 8.95
N ASN A 95 -25.41 -8.16 10.01
CA ASN A 95 -24.92 -9.48 10.46
C ASN A 95 -23.91 -10.16 9.53
N GLY A 96 -23.42 -9.46 8.50
CA GLY A 96 -22.33 -9.93 7.65
C GLY A 96 -20.95 -9.73 8.29
N GLY A 97 -19.99 -10.54 7.86
CA GLY A 97 -18.59 -10.47 8.24
C GLY A 97 -17.75 -9.70 7.25
N MET A 98 -16.76 -8.94 7.73
CA MET A 98 -15.78 -8.28 6.86
C MET A 98 -14.35 -8.49 7.33
N PHE A 99 -13.43 -8.47 6.37
CA PHE A 99 -12.00 -8.42 6.64
C PHE A 99 -11.42 -7.05 6.27
N LEU A 100 -10.72 -6.44 7.21
CA LEU A 100 -10.00 -5.18 7.04
C LEU A 100 -8.49 -5.43 7.04
N ASP A 101 -7.88 -5.27 5.87
CA ASP A 101 -6.44 -5.38 5.70
C ASP A 101 -5.67 -4.22 6.36
N ALA A 102 -4.38 -4.41 6.58
CA ALA A 102 -3.50 -3.39 7.12
C ALA A 102 -3.22 -2.26 6.12
N GLY A 103 -3.35 -1.03 6.61
CA GLY A 103 -2.94 0.16 5.87
C GLY A 103 -3.74 1.40 6.26
N THR A 104 -3.09 2.55 6.12
CA THR A 104 -3.67 3.83 6.59
C THR A 104 -4.92 4.26 5.82
N THR A 105 -5.12 3.78 4.59
CA THR A 105 -6.38 3.98 3.85
C THR A 105 -7.51 3.16 4.42
N VAL A 106 -7.25 1.89 4.79
CA VAL A 106 -8.24 1.00 5.41
C VAL A 106 -8.54 1.46 6.84
N THR A 107 -7.56 2.01 7.56
CA THR A 107 -7.81 2.65 8.86
C THR A 107 -8.81 3.79 8.77
N ALA A 108 -8.71 4.67 7.76
CA ALA A 108 -9.70 5.73 7.56
C ALA A 108 -11.12 5.18 7.29
N LEU A 109 -11.23 4.01 6.66
CA LEU A 109 -12.50 3.29 6.50
C LEU A 109 -12.99 2.71 7.83
N ALA A 110 -12.11 2.08 8.61
CA ALA A 110 -12.46 1.55 9.92
C ALA A 110 -13.03 2.62 10.85
N ASP A 111 -12.44 3.82 10.86
CA ASP A 111 -12.93 4.94 11.66
C ASP A 111 -14.37 5.35 11.24
N LEU A 112 -14.67 5.36 9.93
CA LEU A 112 -16.03 5.60 9.44
C LEU A 112 -17.01 4.45 9.73
N ILE A 113 -16.54 3.20 9.70
CA ILE A 113 -17.34 2.03 10.07
C ILE A 113 -17.77 2.13 11.53
N ALA A 114 -16.89 2.57 12.43
CA ALA A 114 -17.20 2.70 13.86
C ALA A 114 -18.33 3.70 14.14
N GLU A 115 -18.49 4.71 13.29
CA GLU A 115 -19.57 5.71 13.37
C GLU A 115 -20.89 5.22 12.75
N HIS A 116 -20.89 4.07 12.07
CA HIS A 116 -22.06 3.59 11.35
C HIS A 116 -23.16 3.06 12.29
N PRO A 117 -24.46 3.33 12.04
CA PRO A 117 -25.55 2.88 12.92
C PRO A 117 -25.62 1.36 13.12
N HIS A 118 -25.20 0.60 12.10
CA HIS A 118 -25.18 -0.86 12.11
C HIS A 118 -23.84 -1.46 12.54
N ALA A 119 -22.86 -0.66 12.98
CA ALA A 119 -21.49 -1.11 13.24
C ALA A 119 -21.43 -2.32 14.20
N LYS A 120 -22.24 -2.30 15.27
CA LYS A 120 -22.32 -3.38 16.26
C LYS A 120 -22.93 -4.69 15.76
N GLN A 121 -23.44 -4.69 14.53
CA GLN A 121 -24.05 -5.86 13.90
C GLN A 121 -23.11 -6.51 12.87
N TRP A 122 -21.85 -6.07 12.77
CA TRP A 122 -20.88 -6.69 11.89
C TRP A 122 -19.80 -7.40 12.68
N SER A 123 -19.36 -8.56 12.18
CA SER A 123 -18.13 -9.20 12.64
C SER A 123 -16.96 -8.68 11.83
N ILE A 124 -15.94 -8.15 12.50
CA ILE A 124 -14.81 -7.51 11.84
C ILE A 124 -13.54 -8.28 12.18
N VAL A 125 -12.91 -8.86 11.16
CA VAL A 125 -11.57 -9.42 11.26
C VAL A 125 -10.58 -8.41 10.71
N THR A 126 -9.44 -8.24 11.37
CA THR A 126 -8.33 -7.45 10.83
C THR A 126 -6.99 -8.07 11.16
N ASN A 127 -6.00 -7.88 10.29
CA ASN A 127 -4.59 -8.13 10.60
C ASN A 127 -3.85 -6.84 10.98
N CYS A 128 -4.54 -5.77 11.38
CA CYS A 128 -3.94 -4.46 11.61
C CYS A 128 -4.15 -4.02 13.07
N LEU A 129 -3.04 -3.85 13.80
CA LEU A 129 -3.08 -3.43 15.21
C LEU A 129 -3.82 -2.10 15.43
N PRO A 130 -3.52 -1.00 14.69
CA PRO A 130 -4.26 0.26 14.82
C PRO A 130 -5.76 0.13 14.59
N ILE A 131 -6.18 -0.68 13.61
CA ILE A 131 -7.60 -0.86 13.30
C ILE A 131 -8.28 -1.60 14.44
N ALA A 132 -7.71 -2.72 14.89
CA ALA A 132 -8.27 -3.49 16.00
C ALA A 132 -8.43 -2.64 17.26
N LEU A 133 -7.40 -1.85 17.61
CA LEU A 133 -7.44 -0.96 18.77
C LEU A 133 -8.47 0.17 18.60
N SER A 134 -8.52 0.82 17.43
CA SER A 134 -9.47 1.90 17.15
C SER A 134 -10.91 1.40 17.31
N LEU A 135 -11.26 0.29 16.63
CA LEU A 135 -12.59 -0.28 16.66
C LEU A 135 -12.98 -0.75 18.07
N ALA A 136 -12.08 -1.47 18.77
CA ALA A 136 -12.35 -1.93 20.13
C ALA A 136 -12.62 -0.76 21.10
N ASN A 137 -11.90 0.35 20.96
CA ASN A 137 -12.09 1.55 21.79
C ASN A 137 -13.45 2.25 21.56
N THR A 138 -14.14 1.96 20.44
CA THR A 138 -15.50 2.48 20.18
C THR A 138 -16.61 1.62 20.80
N GLY A 139 -16.27 0.51 21.46
CA GLY A 139 -17.24 -0.42 22.05
C GLY A 139 -17.91 -1.33 21.02
N LEU A 140 -17.18 -1.68 19.95
CA LEU A 140 -17.52 -2.77 19.06
C LEU A 140 -17.04 -4.08 19.67
N ASP A 141 -17.98 -5.01 19.88
CA ASP A 141 -17.73 -6.24 20.64
C ASP A 141 -17.17 -7.39 19.78
N ASP A 142 -17.46 -7.39 18.47
CA ASP A 142 -17.08 -8.45 17.52
C ASP A 142 -15.94 -7.98 16.59
N VAL A 143 -14.79 -7.70 17.20
CA VAL A 143 -13.55 -7.32 16.50
C VAL A 143 -12.47 -8.37 16.80
N GLN A 144 -12.04 -9.09 15.77
CA GLN A 144 -10.99 -10.10 15.86
C GLN A 144 -9.69 -9.62 15.19
N LEU A 145 -8.63 -9.48 15.99
CA LEU A 145 -7.28 -9.28 15.49
C LEU A 145 -6.63 -10.65 15.20
N LEU A 146 -6.05 -10.81 14.00
CA LEU A 146 -5.24 -12.00 13.71
C LEU A 146 -4.01 -12.05 14.62
N GLY A 147 -3.66 -13.25 15.10
CA GLY A 147 -2.41 -13.51 15.81
C GLY A 147 -1.25 -13.79 14.85
N GLY A 148 -0.01 -13.53 15.27
CA GLY A 148 1.17 -13.76 14.43
C GLY A 148 2.32 -12.80 14.73
N SER A 149 3.18 -12.58 13.74
CA SER A 149 4.30 -11.65 13.83
C SER A 149 3.86 -10.25 13.43
N VAL A 150 4.25 -9.24 14.21
CA VAL A 150 3.93 -7.84 13.92
C VAL A 150 5.08 -7.22 13.11
N ARG A 151 4.79 -6.72 11.90
CA ARG A 151 5.71 -5.87 11.15
C ARG A 151 5.73 -4.48 11.78
N ALA A 152 6.86 -4.06 12.36
CA ALA A 152 6.95 -2.78 13.07
C ALA A 152 6.62 -1.57 12.18
N ILE A 153 6.96 -1.62 10.88
CA ILE A 153 6.86 -0.48 9.96
C ILE A 153 5.44 -0.16 9.50
N THR A 154 4.58 -1.18 9.39
CA THR A 154 3.16 -1.06 9.00
C THR A 154 2.19 -1.38 10.12
N GLN A 155 2.68 -2.00 11.20
CA GLN A 155 1.90 -2.60 12.29
C GLN A 155 0.89 -3.65 11.81
N ALA A 156 1.17 -4.26 10.66
CA ALA A 156 0.45 -5.42 10.15
C ALA A 156 0.89 -6.70 10.87
N VAL A 157 -0.06 -7.59 11.13
CA VAL A 157 0.17 -8.97 11.57
C VAL A 157 0.31 -9.84 10.33
N VAL A 158 1.39 -10.61 10.30
CA VAL A 158 1.81 -11.46 9.18
C VAL A 158 2.37 -12.79 9.70
N GLY A 159 2.73 -13.67 8.76
CA GLY A 159 3.39 -14.95 9.03
C GLY A 159 2.44 -16.14 9.05
N ASP A 160 3.01 -17.34 9.18
CA ASP A 160 2.30 -18.62 9.03
C ASP A 160 1.11 -18.76 10.01
N THR A 161 1.27 -18.32 11.26
CA THR A 161 0.16 -18.31 12.23
C THR A 161 -1.01 -17.47 11.77
N ALA A 162 -0.75 -16.28 11.21
CA ALA A 162 -1.78 -15.38 10.72
C ALA A 162 -2.50 -16.00 9.51
N LEU A 163 -1.74 -16.57 8.56
CA LEU A 163 -2.26 -17.24 7.36
C LEU A 163 -3.14 -18.43 7.71
N ARG A 164 -2.69 -19.30 8.63
CA ARG A 164 -3.49 -20.45 9.08
C ARG A 164 -4.79 -20.04 9.76
N THR A 165 -4.73 -18.97 10.56
CA THR A 165 -5.93 -18.44 11.23
C THR A 165 -6.89 -17.85 10.19
N LEU A 166 -6.38 -17.08 9.24
CA LEU A 166 -7.16 -16.48 8.16
C LEU A 166 -7.85 -17.55 7.29
N ALA A 167 -7.18 -18.68 7.00
CA ALA A 167 -7.74 -19.78 6.23
C ALA A 167 -8.99 -20.45 6.86
N LEU A 168 -9.23 -20.23 8.16
CA LEU A 168 -10.40 -20.74 8.87
C LEU A 168 -11.58 -19.76 8.86
N MET A 169 -11.37 -18.54 8.34
CA MET A 169 -12.34 -17.47 8.38
C MET A 169 -13.15 -17.38 7.10
N ARG A 170 -14.32 -16.77 7.21
CA ARG A 170 -15.14 -16.38 6.07
C ARG A 170 -15.57 -14.94 6.25
N ALA A 171 -15.38 -14.14 5.21
CA ALA A 171 -15.87 -12.77 5.14
C ALA A 171 -16.78 -12.64 3.92
N ASP A 172 -17.86 -11.87 4.07
CA ASP A 172 -18.73 -11.51 2.96
C ASP A 172 -18.07 -10.42 2.09
N VAL A 173 -17.31 -9.53 2.72
CA VAL A 173 -16.59 -8.43 2.07
C VAL A 173 -15.16 -8.32 2.62
N VAL A 174 -14.21 -8.02 1.74
CA VAL A 174 -12.81 -7.79 2.09
C VAL A 174 -12.37 -6.43 1.57
N PHE A 175 -11.78 -5.60 2.43
CA PHE A 175 -11.15 -4.34 2.05
C PHE A 175 -9.64 -4.49 2.09
N ILE A 176 -9.02 -4.57 0.91
CA ILE A 176 -7.58 -4.79 0.73
C ILE A 176 -6.88 -3.47 0.38
N GLY A 177 -5.84 -3.13 1.14
CA GLY A 177 -4.93 -2.04 0.82
C GLY A 177 -3.83 -2.50 -0.14
N THR A 178 -3.43 -1.64 -1.07
CA THR A 178 -2.34 -1.92 -2.01
C THR A 178 -1.41 -0.72 -2.18
N ASN A 179 -0.15 -0.97 -2.55
CA ASN A 179 0.83 0.07 -2.86
C ASN A 179 0.80 0.46 -4.34
N ALA A 180 0.44 -0.48 -5.22
CA ALA A 180 0.30 -0.25 -6.64
C ALA A 180 -0.65 -1.28 -7.27
N LEU A 181 -1.29 -0.89 -8.36
CA LEU A 181 -2.16 -1.75 -9.15
C LEU A 181 -1.79 -1.60 -10.62
N THR A 182 -1.54 -2.73 -11.29
CA THR A 182 -1.33 -2.79 -12.74
C THR A 182 -2.22 -3.88 -13.33
N LEU A 183 -2.54 -3.77 -14.64
CA LEU A 183 -3.35 -4.78 -15.31
C LEU A 183 -2.65 -6.15 -15.39
N ASP A 184 -1.33 -6.13 -15.62
CA ASP A 184 -0.56 -7.36 -15.84
C ASP A 184 -0.11 -8.04 -14.54
N HIS A 185 0.15 -7.25 -13.48
CA HIS A 185 0.71 -7.75 -12.22
C HIS A 185 -0.26 -7.69 -11.03
N GLY A 186 -1.46 -7.10 -11.21
CA GLY A 186 -2.44 -6.95 -10.16
C GLY A 186 -1.97 -6.05 -9.02
N LEU A 187 -2.40 -6.39 -7.80
CA LEU A 187 -2.07 -5.67 -6.58
C LEU A 187 -0.61 -5.96 -6.16
N SER A 188 0.13 -4.92 -5.80
CA SER A 188 1.51 -5.03 -5.35
C SER A 188 1.69 -4.44 -3.96
N THR A 189 2.60 -5.02 -3.17
CA THR A 189 3.04 -4.49 -1.88
C THR A 189 4.54 -4.75 -1.70
N ALA A 190 5.17 -4.02 -0.80
CA ALA A 190 6.63 -4.00 -0.66
C ALA A 190 7.18 -5.26 0.04
N ASP A 191 6.36 -5.96 0.82
CA ASP A 191 6.78 -7.06 1.67
C ASP A 191 6.10 -8.37 1.30
N SER A 192 6.90 -9.43 1.19
CA SER A 192 6.42 -10.77 0.80
C SER A 192 5.43 -11.39 1.79
N GLN A 193 5.54 -11.08 3.09
CA GLN A 193 4.61 -11.62 4.08
C GLN A 193 3.28 -10.86 4.07
N GLU A 194 3.30 -9.54 3.85
CA GLU A 194 2.06 -8.80 3.57
C GLU A 194 1.42 -9.25 2.25
N ALA A 195 2.22 -9.53 1.22
CA ALA A 195 1.72 -10.09 -0.03
C ALA A 195 1.05 -11.47 0.19
N ALA A 196 1.65 -12.32 1.03
CA ALA A 196 1.06 -13.60 1.40
C ALA A 196 -0.30 -13.42 2.11
N MET A 197 -0.41 -12.46 3.05
CA MET A 197 -1.68 -12.19 3.72
C MET A 197 -2.77 -11.72 2.74
N LYS A 198 -2.42 -10.89 1.76
CA LYS A 198 -3.38 -10.35 0.77
C LYS A 198 -3.80 -11.36 -0.30
N SER A 199 -3.04 -12.45 -0.47
CA SER A 199 -3.30 -13.49 -1.48
C SER A 199 -4.00 -14.74 -0.92
N ALA A 200 -4.14 -14.83 0.41
CA ALA A 200 -4.74 -15.94 1.12
C ALA A 200 -6.28 -15.94 1.06
#